data_AF-A0A1Y1WVI2-F1
#
_entry.id   AF-A0A1Y1WVI2-F1
#
_cell.length_a   1.000
_cell.length_b   1.000
_cell.length_c   1.000
_cell.angle_alpha   90.00
_cell.angle_beta   90.00
_cell.angle_gamma   90.00
#
_symmetry.space_group_name_H-M   'P 1'
#
loop_
_entity.id
_entity.type
_entity.pdbx_description
1 polymer ?
#
loop_
_entity_poly.entity_id
_entity_poly.type
_entity_poly.pdbx_seq_one_letter_code
_entity_poly.pdbx_strand_id
1 'polypeptide(L)'
;MFKNRRNDQDRLCTEGMLTEFQMWMGDDKVMKEMRQTVDLSDQYLQSWMGWEFKNLFDDNGKPHADLGRHYARTFSITAPTEVKLNRRIYYPSGFNLTISPSGATLKTSKSNILTNNGTPRII
;
A
#
# COMPACT_ATOMS: atom_id res chain seq x y z
N MET A 1 -19.09 4.05 -9.83
CA MET A 1 -18.51 2.72 -10.09
C MET A 1 -17.94 2.07 -8.83
N PHE A 2 -16.97 2.67 -8.14
CA PHE A 2 -16.35 2.11 -6.92
C PHE A 2 -17.33 1.72 -5.81
N LYS A 3 -18.29 2.58 -5.46
CA LYS A 3 -19.33 2.27 -4.46
C LYS A 3 -20.08 0.97 -4.75
N ASN A 4 -20.48 0.74 -6.00
CA ASN A 4 -21.20 -0.48 -6.38
C ASN A 4 -20.28 -1.70 -6.28
N ARG A 5 -18.99 -1.56 -6.65
CA ARG A 5 -18.00 -2.64 -6.53
C ARG A 5 -17.69 -2.98 -5.07
N ARG A 6 -17.67 -1.98 -4.19
CA ARG A 6 -17.56 -2.21 -2.75
C ARG A 6 -18.77 -2.97 -2.20
N ASN A 7 -19.98 -2.59 -2.60
CA ASN A 7 -21.18 -3.32 -2.21
C ASN A 7 -21.15 -4.79 -2.69
N ASP A 8 -20.63 -5.05 -3.90
CA ASP A 8 -20.46 -6.41 -4.41
C ASP A 8 -19.40 -7.20 -3.62
N GLN A 9 -18.27 -6.57 -3.28
CA GLN A 9 -17.22 -7.14 -2.42
C GLN A 9 -17.80 -7.57 -1.06
N ASP A 10 -18.55 -6.69 -0.41
CA ASP A 10 -19.20 -6.97 0.87
C ASP A 10 -20.23 -8.10 0.74
N ARG A 11 -21.05 -8.09 -0.33
CA ARG A 11 -22.07 -9.12 -0.59
C ARG A 11 -21.48 -10.50 -0.88
N LEU A 12 -20.33 -10.55 -1.57
CA LEU A 12 -19.66 -11.78 -1.99
C LEU A 12 -18.59 -12.24 -1.00
N CYS A 13 -18.31 -11.47 0.05
CA CYS A 13 -17.21 -11.69 0.98
C CYS A 13 -15.85 -11.82 0.26
N THR A 14 -15.61 -10.96 -0.73
CA THR A 14 -14.37 -10.91 -1.52
C THR A 14 -13.73 -9.53 -1.46
N GLU A 15 -12.46 -9.45 -1.86
CA GLU A 15 -11.75 -8.17 -2.06
C GLU A 15 -11.69 -7.80 -3.55
N GLY A 16 -11.42 -6.53 -3.83
CA GLY A 16 -11.35 -5.99 -5.18
C GLY A 16 -9.95 -5.66 -5.66
N MET A 17 -9.68 -5.97 -6.93
CA MET A 17 -8.55 -5.45 -7.68
C MET A 17 -9.03 -4.85 -9.01
N LEU A 18 -8.72 -3.58 -9.25
CA LEU A 18 -8.92 -2.92 -10.53
C LEU A 18 -7.75 -3.29 -11.45
N THR A 19 -7.96 -4.26 -12.34
CA THR A 19 -6.87 -4.77 -13.17
C THR A 19 -6.41 -3.78 -14.24
N GLU A 20 -7.28 -2.86 -14.65
CA GLU A 20 -7.01 -1.93 -15.74
C GLU A 20 -7.74 -0.60 -15.55
N PHE A 21 -7.03 0.49 -15.84
CA PHE A 21 -7.57 1.80 -16.15
C PHE A 21 -6.52 2.59 -16.92
N GLN A 22 -6.96 3.69 -17.53
CA GLN A 22 -6.11 4.57 -18.31
C GLN A 22 -4.92 5.09 -17.48
N MET A 23 -3.71 4.85 -17.96
CA MET A 23 -2.47 5.45 -17.50
C MET A 23 -1.58 5.84 -18.69
N TRP A 24 -2.01 6.88 -19.42
CA TRP A 24 -1.21 7.55 -20.46
C TRP A 24 -1.48 9.05 -20.44
N MET A 25 -0.56 9.82 -21.01
CA MET A 25 -0.68 11.27 -21.09
C MET A 25 -1.95 11.67 -21.85
N GLY A 26 -2.62 12.71 -21.38
CA GLY A 26 -3.76 13.31 -22.06
C GLY A 26 -3.89 14.77 -21.68
N ASP A 27 -5.04 15.35 -22.00
CA ASP A 27 -5.39 16.69 -21.54
C ASP A 27 -5.63 16.75 -20.02
N ASP A 28 -5.84 17.95 -19.48
CA ASP A 28 -6.05 18.16 -18.04
C ASP A 28 -7.23 17.35 -17.48
N LYS A 29 -8.26 17.12 -18.29
CA LYS A 29 -9.43 16.33 -17.90
C LYS A 29 -9.00 14.87 -17.69
N VAL A 30 -8.29 14.29 -18.65
CA VAL A 30 -7.75 12.94 -18.56
C VAL A 30 -6.84 12.80 -17.33
N MET A 31 -5.93 13.76 -17.11
CA MET A 31 -5.03 13.73 -15.95
C MET A 31 -5.80 13.78 -14.61
N LYS A 32 -6.89 14.56 -14.56
CA LYS A 32 -7.74 14.67 -13.37
C LYS A 32 -8.57 13.42 -13.13
N GLU A 33 -9.09 12.79 -14.17
CA GLU A 33 -9.87 11.54 -14.07
C GLU A 33 -8.97 10.37 -13.62
N MET A 34 -7.72 10.31 -14.10
CA MET A 34 -6.71 9.37 -13.58
C MET A 34 -6.43 9.60 -12.11
N ARG A 35 -6.25 10.87 -11.70
CA ARG A 35 -6.09 11.24 -10.28
C ARG A 35 -7.26 10.73 -9.44
N GLN A 36 -8.47 11.00 -9.89
CA GLN A 36 -9.69 10.61 -9.20
C GLN A 36 -9.80 9.08 -9.08
N THR A 37 -9.38 8.32 -10.09
CA THR A 37 -9.42 6.86 -10.04
C THR A 37 -8.46 6.31 -8.98
N VAL A 38 -7.24 6.85 -8.89
CA VAL A 38 -6.28 6.47 -7.85
C VAL A 38 -6.77 6.91 -6.47
N ASP A 39 -7.28 8.14 -6.32
CA ASP A 39 -7.81 8.65 -5.05
C ASP A 39 -9.02 7.83 -4.55
N LEU A 40 -9.92 7.40 -5.44
CA LEU A 40 -11.04 6.53 -5.10
C LEU A 40 -10.57 5.11 -4.77
N SER A 41 -9.54 4.60 -5.45
CA SER A 41 -8.95 3.31 -5.12
C SER A 41 -8.38 3.31 -3.70
N ASP A 42 -7.68 4.40 -3.32
CA ASP A 42 -7.20 4.62 -1.96
C ASP A 42 -8.38 4.69 -0.96
N GLN A 43 -9.42 5.48 -1.26
CA GLN A 43 -10.60 5.67 -0.39
C GLN A 43 -11.32 4.35 -0.08
N TYR A 44 -11.44 3.48 -1.08
CA TYR A 44 -12.16 2.21 -0.97
C TYR A 44 -11.24 1.02 -0.67
N LEU A 45 -9.95 1.27 -0.36
CA LEU A 45 -8.93 0.24 -0.11
C LEU A 45 -8.85 -0.82 -1.21
N GLN A 46 -9.10 -0.42 -2.47
CA GLN A 46 -9.09 -1.31 -3.62
C GLN A 46 -7.74 -1.26 -4.32
N SER A 47 -7.10 -2.41 -4.50
CA SER A 47 -5.84 -2.50 -5.26
C SER A 47 -6.06 -2.21 -6.74
N TRP A 48 -5.00 -1.84 -7.46
CA TRP A 48 -5.10 -1.55 -8.89
C TRP A 48 -3.83 -1.90 -9.68
N MET A 49 -4.00 -2.05 -10.99
CA MET A 49 -2.94 -2.12 -12.01
C MET A 49 -3.32 -1.19 -13.17
N GLY A 50 -2.39 -0.32 -13.57
CA GLY A 50 -2.62 0.69 -14.61
C GLY A 50 -2.18 0.20 -15.98
N TRP A 51 -2.95 0.53 -17.02
CA TRP A 51 -2.62 0.21 -18.41
C TRP A 51 -2.03 1.43 -19.12
N GLU A 52 -0.79 1.42 -19.58
CA GLU A 52 0.27 0.41 -19.40
C GLU A 52 1.59 1.10 -19.06
N PHE A 53 2.48 0.39 -18.36
CA PHE A 53 3.69 0.95 -17.77
C PHE A 53 4.61 1.67 -18.77
N LYS A 54 4.64 1.23 -20.04
CA LYS A 54 5.49 1.85 -21.07
C LYS A 54 5.15 3.33 -21.31
N ASN A 55 3.90 3.74 -21.08
CA ASN A 55 3.46 5.12 -21.27
C ASN A 55 4.06 6.08 -20.23
N LEU A 56 4.69 5.55 -19.17
CA LEU A 56 5.42 6.36 -18.21
C LEU A 56 6.64 7.05 -18.86
N PHE A 57 7.19 6.48 -19.93
CA PHE A 57 8.39 6.98 -20.60
C PHE A 57 8.05 7.48 -22.00
N ASP A 58 8.68 8.57 -22.42
CA ASP A 58 8.65 9.01 -23.81
C ASP A 58 9.54 8.14 -24.71
N ASP A 59 9.54 8.41 -26.02
CA ASP A 59 10.33 7.67 -27.01
C ASP A 59 11.85 7.74 -26.75
N ASN A 60 12.32 8.69 -25.93
CA ASN A 60 13.72 8.85 -25.54
C ASN A 60 14.02 8.20 -24.18
N GLY A 61 13.05 7.51 -23.57
CA GLY A 61 13.18 6.88 -22.25
C GLY A 61 13.11 7.86 -21.08
N LYS A 62 12.69 9.11 -21.29
CA LYS A 62 12.52 10.09 -20.22
C LYS A 62 11.13 9.92 -19.58
N PRO A 63 11.02 9.88 -18.24
CA PRO A 63 9.74 9.71 -17.59
C PRO A 63 8.86 10.98 -17.68
N HIS A 64 7.57 10.78 -17.94
CA HIS A 64 6.53 11.79 -17.79
C HIS A 64 6.26 12.04 -16.29
N ALA A 65 6.67 13.20 -15.79
CA ALA A 65 6.57 13.52 -14.37
C ALA A 65 5.13 13.45 -13.84
N ASP A 66 4.14 13.85 -14.62
CA ASP A 66 2.74 13.84 -14.19
C ASP A 66 2.16 12.43 -14.08
N LEU A 67 2.47 11.54 -15.03
CA LEU A 67 2.16 10.11 -14.89
C LEU A 67 2.92 9.48 -13.72
N GLY A 68 4.19 9.86 -13.52
CA GLY A 68 4.98 9.43 -12.37
C GLY A 68 4.28 9.73 -11.04
N ARG A 69 3.60 10.88 -10.91
CA ARG A 69 2.81 11.21 -9.70
C ARG A 69 1.60 10.31 -9.49
N HIS A 70 1.03 9.73 -10.54
CA HIS A 70 -0.08 8.78 -10.43
C HIS A 70 0.44 7.37 -10.10
N TYR A 71 1.56 6.95 -10.70
CA TYR A 71 2.22 5.68 -10.41
C TYR A 71 2.85 5.62 -9.02
N ALA A 72 3.44 6.71 -8.53
CA ALA A 72 4.12 6.79 -7.24
C ALA A 72 3.17 6.77 -6.02
N ARG A 73 1.86 6.65 -6.25
CA ARG A 73 0.83 6.59 -5.20
C ARG A 73 0.67 5.17 -4.64
N THR A 74 1.78 4.47 -4.43
CA THR A 74 1.86 3.53 -3.31
C THR A 74 1.59 4.36 -2.06
N PHE A 75 0.46 4.10 -1.39
CA PHE A 75 0.02 4.73 -0.14
C PHE A 75 1.14 5.52 0.56
N SER A 76 1.00 6.85 0.66
CA SER A 76 1.68 7.61 1.71
C SER A 76 1.18 7.07 3.04
N ILE A 77 1.83 6.00 3.49
CA ILE A 77 1.53 5.26 4.71
C ILE A 77 1.87 6.21 5.86
N THR A 78 0.84 6.80 6.45
CA THR A 78 0.94 7.47 7.77
C THR A 78 0.61 6.50 8.90
N ALA A 79 -0.07 5.39 8.59
CA ALA A 79 -0.33 4.29 9.51
C ALA A 79 0.84 3.29 9.50
N PRO A 80 1.32 2.81 10.66
CA PRO A 80 2.41 1.84 10.71
C PRO A 80 2.02 0.51 10.05
N THR A 81 2.97 -0.18 9.44
CA THR A 81 2.81 -1.56 8.98
C THR A 81 2.45 -2.48 10.16
N GLU A 82 1.35 -3.24 10.05
CA GLU A 82 0.96 -4.26 11.03
C GLU A 82 1.33 -5.66 10.53
N VAL A 83 2.06 -6.42 11.35
CA VAL A 83 2.42 -7.82 11.07
C VAL A 83 1.90 -8.69 12.21
N LYS A 84 1.00 -9.63 11.90
CA LYS A 84 0.44 -10.57 12.89
C LYS A 84 1.20 -11.88 12.87
N LEU A 85 1.76 -12.27 14.02
CA LEU A 85 2.51 -13.53 14.18
C LEU A 85 1.77 -14.46 15.16
N ASN A 86 1.54 -15.71 14.75
CA ASN A 86 0.87 -16.70 15.59
C ASN A 86 1.88 -17.51 16.41
N ARG A 87 2.10 -17.10 17.66
CA ARG A 87 3.04 -17.75 18.61
C ARG A 87 2.66 -19.19 18.91
N ARG A 88 1.37 -19.52 19.00
CA ARG A 88 0.91 -20.82 19.50
C ARG A 88 1.20 -21.96 18.52
N ILE A 89 1.14 -21.68 17.21
CA ILE A 89 1.29 -22.70 16.17
C ILE A 89 2.69 -22.70 15.56
N TYR A 90 3.22 -21.53 15.21
CA TYR A 90 4.42 -21.44 14.36
C TYR A 90 5.68 -20.99 15.10
N TYR A 91 5.54 -20.27 16.21
CA TYR A 91 6.67 -19.72 16.95
C TYR A 91 6.57 -20.01 18.45
N PRO A 92 6.43 -21.28 18.87
CA PRO A 92 6.26 -21.64 20.28
C PRO A 92 7.46 -21.20 21.14
N SER A 93 8.66 -21.24 20.55
CA SER A 93 9.93 -20.80 21.16
C SER A 93 10.25 -19.31 20.93
N GLY A 94 9.36 -18.55 20.27
CA GLY A 94 9.59 -17.17 19.86
C GLY A 94 10.16 -17.02 18.44
N PHE A 95 10.50 -15.79 18.07
CA PHE A 95 11.06 -15.43 16.76
C PHE A 95 12.05 -14.25 16.91
N ASN A 96 13.01 -14.15 16.00
CA ASN A 96 13.90 -12.99 15.86
C ASN A 96 13.33 -12.05 14.79
N LEU A 97 13.34 -10.74 15.05
CA LEU A 97 12.86 -9.72 14.12
C LEU A 97 13.99 -8.75 13.77
N THR A 98 14.23 -8.52 12.48
CA THR A 98 15.15 -7.49 11.97
C THR A 98 14.34 -6.50 11.13
N ILE A 99 14.50 -5.20 11.36
CA ILE A 99 13.76 -4.14 10.67
C ILE A 99 14.75 -3.24 9.92
N SER A 100 14.46 -2.95 8.66
CA SER A 100 15.25 -2.05 7.80
C SER A 100 14.29 -1.26 6.89
N PRO A 101 14.53 0.05 6.65
CA PRO A 101 15.65 0.87 7.12
C PRO A 101 15.57 1.25 8.61
N SER A 102 16.68 1.72 9.18
CA SER A 102 16.76 2.18 10.57
C SER A 102 15.77 3.33 10.84
N GLY A 103 14.98 3.24 11.91
CA GLY A 103 14.05 4.31 12.33
C GLY A 103 12.57 3.90 12.45
N ALA A 104 12.21 2.66 12.13
CA ALA A 104 10.85 2.16 12.33
C ALA A 104 10.50 1.98 13.82
N THR A 105 9.26 2.33 14.20
CA THR A 105 8.77 2.20 15.59
C THR A 105 7.96 0.90 15.75
N LEU A 106 8.33 0.06 16.71
CA LEU A 106 7.58 -1.14 17.08
C LEU A 106 6.56 -0.82 18.18
N LYS A 107 5.26 -1.06 17.92
CA LYS A 107 4.21 -0.99 18.95
C LYS A 107 3.66 -2.39 19.22
N THR A 108 3.82 -2.87 20.44
CA THR A 108 3.24 -4.14 20.90
C THR A 108 1.98 -3.88 21.73
N SER A 109 0.89 -4.60 21.47
CA SER A 109 -0.27 -4.61 22.37
C SER A 109 -0.03 -5.56 23.55
N LYS A 110 -0.70 -5.32 24.69
CA LYS A 110 -0.51 -6.10 25.95
C LYS A 110 -0.77 -7.61 25.82
N SER A 111 -1.40 -8.07 24.74
CA SER A 111 -1.58 -9.49 24.41
C SER A 111 -0.36 -10.11 23.68
N ASN A 112 0.64 -9.31 23.31
CA ASN A 112 1.88 -9.69 22.63
C ASN A 112 3.10 -9.06 23.32
N ILE A 113 3.32 -9.40 24.59
CA ILE A 113 4.44 -8.86 25.37
C ILE A 113 5.77 -9.39 24.80
N LEU A 114 6.55 -8.50 24.18
CA LEU A 114 7.97 -8.71 23.93
C LEU A 114 8.74 -8.43 25.23
N THR A 115 9.26 -9.46 25.87
CA THR A 115 10.28 -9.29 26.91
C THR A 115 11.61 -9.00 26.24
N ASN A 116 12.04 -7.74 26.29
CA ASN A 116 13.38 -7.36 25.86
C ASN A 116 14.38 -7.89 26.91
N ASN A 117 15.03 -9.01 26.62
CA ASN A 117 16.18 -9.48 27.39
C ASN A 117 17.43 -8.77 26.88
N GLY A 118 17.62 -7.51 27.27
CA GLY A 118 18.81 -6.72 26.93
C GLY A 118 18.82 -5.34 27.60
N THR A 119 19.82 -5.11 28.46
CA THR A 119 19.99 -4.03 29.46
C THR A 119 19.76 -2.58 28.98
N PRO A 120 19.16 -1.69 29.80
CA PRO A 120 18.95 -0.29 29.45
C PRO A 120 20.22 0.55 29.64
N ARG A 121 20.44 1.56 28.79
CA ARG A 121 21.32 2.69 29.08
C ARG A 121 20.68 4.03 28.66
N ILE A 122 20.74 4.96 29.61
CA ILE A 122 20.17 6.31 29.65
C ILE A 122 21.22 7.30 29.12
N ILE A 123 20.81 8.26 28.28
CA ILE A 123 20.84 9.71 28.58
C ILE A 123 19.55 10.31 27.99
#